data_AF-A0A7X9WQH9-F1
#
_entry.id   AF-A0A7X9WQH9-F1
#
_cell.length_a   1.000
_cell.length_b   1.000
_cell.length_c   1.000
_cell.angle_alpha   90.00
_cell.angle_beta   90.00
_cell.angle_gamma   90.00
#
_symmetry.space_group_name_H-M   'P 1'
#
loop_
_entity.id
_entity.type
_entity.pdbx_description
1 polymer ?
#
loop_
_entity_poly.entity_id
_entity_poly.type
_entity_poly.pdbx_seq_one_letter_code
_entity_poly.pdbx_strand_id
1 'polypeptide(L)' 'MTEQNNAEYYTRRAREERDKAANCAEASVALIHNQMAEQYERRAAELAGPASGEPDL' A
#
# COMPACT_ATOMS: atom_id res chain seq x y z
N MET A 1 16.96 -5.67 -6.04
CA MET A 1 16.02 -5.11 -5.05
C MET A 1 15.63 -6.25 -4.14
N THR A 2 15.86 -6.12 -2.83
CA THR A 2 15.47 -7.13 -1.83
C THR A 2 13.98 -6.99 -1.49
N GLU A 3 13.35 -8.05 -1.00
CA GLU A 3 11.91 -8.06 -0.67
C GLU A 3 11.54 -7.00 0.39
N GLN A 4 12.42 -6.76 1.37
CA GLN A 4 12.27 -5.65 2.32
C GLN A 4 12.27 -4.28 1.64
N ASN A 5 13.16 -4.06 0.67
CA ASN A 5 13.22 -2.82 -0.10
C ASN A 5 11.92 -2.61 -0.93
N ASN A 6 11.31 -3.71 -1.39
CA ASN A 6 10.03 -3.67 -2.10
C ASN A 6 8.86 -3.35 -1.15
N ALA A 7 8.82 -3.91 0.05
CA ALA A 7 7.78 -3.62 1.04
C ALA A 7 7.80 -2.13 1.45
N GLU A 8 8.98 -1.60 1.78
CA GLU A 8 9.16 -0.18 2.11
C GLU A 8 8.79 0.74 0.94
N TYR A 9 9.16 0.34 -0.28
CA TYR A 9 8.75 1.04 -1.49
C TYR A 9 7.23 1.15 -1.60
N TYR A 10 6.51 0.03 -1.46
CA TYR A 10 5.04 0.02 -1.55
C TYR A 10 4.38 0.79 -0.41
N THR A 11 4.86 0.68 0.82
CA THR A 11 4.36 1.48 1.95
C THR A 11 4.53 2.97 1.70
N ARG A 12 5.69 3.41 1.20
CA ARG A 12 5.92 4.83 0.86
C ARG A 12 4.97 5.29 -0.25
N ARG A 13 4.83 4.49 -1.32
CA ARG A 13 3.94 4.82 -2.45
C ARG A 13 2.48 4.90 -2.02
N ALA A 14 2.01 4.01 -1.17
CA ALA A 14 0.66 4.08 -0.62
C ALA A 14 0.40 5.43 0.07
N ARG A 15 1.35 5.90 0.91
CA ARG A 15 1.24 7.19 1.59
C ARG A 15 1.22 8.37 0.62
N GLU A 16 2.10 8.35 -0.39
CA GLU A 16 2.13 9.37 -1.45
C GLU A 16 0.79 9.45 -2.21
N GLU A 17 0.20 8.29 -2.54
CA GLU A 17 -1.09 8.26 -3.23
C GLU A 17 -2.25 8.73 -2.33
N ARG A 18 -2.23 8.42 -1.02
CA ARG A 18 -3.20 8.98 -0.06
C ARG A 18 -3.10 10.50 0.03
N ASP A 19 -1.89 11.03 0.09
CA ASP A 19 -1.65 12.47 0.12
C ASP A 19 -2.16 13.16 -1.16
N LYS A 20 -1.88 12.57 -2.33
CA LYS A 20 -2.44 13.03 -3.60
C LYS A 20 -3.97 13.01 -3.59
N ALA A 21 -4.58 11.93 -3.10
CA ALA A 21 -6.03 11.82 -3.00
C ALA A 21 -6.63 12.91 -2.11
N ALA A 22 -6.00 13.19 -0.96
CA ALA A 22 -6.46 14.20 0.00
C ALA A 22 -6.37 15.64 -0.56
N ASN A 23 -5.40 15.90 -1.43
CA ASN A 23 -5.18 17.21 -2.05
C ASN A 23 -5.78 17.31 -3.47
N CYS A 24 -6.48 16.29 -3.96
CA CYS A 24 -7.04 16.28 -5.30
C CYS A 24 -8.40 16.99 -5.36
N ALA A 25 -8.52 17.99 -6.22
CA ALA A 25 -9.77 18.74 -6.42
C ALA A 25 -10.85 17.91 -7.14
N GLU A 26 -10.43 16.99 -8.01
CA GLU A 26 -11.33 16.16 -8.81
C GLU A 26 -11.65 14.84 -8.07
N ALA A 27 -12.91 14.66 -7.66
CA ALA A 27 -13.32 13.51 -6.86
C ALA A 27 -13.07 12.15 -7.56
N SER A 28 -13.23 12.09 -8.88
CA SER A 28 -12.95 10.88 -9.67
C SER A 28 -11.46 10.52 -9.67
N VAL A 29 -10.58 11.52 -9.73
CA VAL A 29 -9.13 11.34 -9.69
C VAL A 29 -8.68 10.99 -8.27
N ALA A 30 -9.26 11.62 -7.25
CA ALA A 30 -9.05 11.26 -5.84
C ALA A 30 -9.41 9.80 -5.55
N LEU A 31 -10.48 9.29 -6.16
CA LEU A 31 -10.88 7.88 -6.05
C LEU A 31 -9.82 6.95 -6.64
N ILE A 32 -9.27 7.28 -7.81
CA ILE A 32 -8.19 6.49 -8.43
C ILE A 32 -6.94 6.46 -7.54
N HIS A 33 -6.54 7.61 -6.99
CA HIS A 33 -5.41 7.67 -6.06
C HIS A 33 -5.64 6.81 -4.80
N ASN A 34 -6.85 6.83 -4.23
CA ASN A 34 -7.19 5.95 -3.11
C ASN A 34 -7.12 4.47 -3.49
N GLN A 35 -7.68 4.07 -4.64
CA GLN A 35 -7.60 2.69 -5.12
C GLN A 35 -6.15 2.24 -5.33
N MET A 36 -5.30 3.12 -5.88
CA MET A 36 -3.87 2.84 -6.05
C MET A 36 -3.16 2.70 -4.70
N ALA A 37 -3.48 3.54 -3.72
CA ALA A 37 -2.94 3.41 -2.38
C ALA A 37 -3.29 2.05 -1.76
N GLU A 38 -4.55 1.62 -1.86
CA GLU A 38 -5.00 0.32 -1.34
C GLU A 38 -4.25 -0.86 -1.99
N GLN A 39 -4.01 -0.78 -3.30
CA GLN A 39 -3.25 -1.82 -4.01
C GLN A 39 -1.80 -1.89 -3.53
N TYR A 40 -1.17 -0.75 -3.26
CA TYR A 40 0.18 -0.71 -2.68
C TYR A 40 0.20 -1.20 -1.23
N GLU A 41 -0.80 -0.87 -0.41
CA GLU A 41 -0.93 -1.38 0.95
C GLU A 41 -1.04 -2.91 0.98
N ARG A 42 -1.84 -3.50 0.07
CA ARG A 42 -1.95 -4.95 -0.09
C ARG A 42 -0.62 -5.60 -0.45
N ARG A 43 0.08 -5.05 -1.45
CA ARG A 43 1.39 -5.58 -1.86
C ARG A 43 2.45 -5.46 -0.76
N ALA A 44 2.43 -4.37 0.00
CA ALA A 44 3.30 -4.22 1.15
C ALA A 44 3.02 -5.28 2.23
N ALA A 45 1.74 -5.58 2.49
CA ALA A 45 1.33 -6.62 3.43
C ALA A 45 1.70 -8.04 2.95
N GLU A 46 1.52 -8.32 1.65
CA GLU A 46 1.92 -9.61 1.05
C GLU A 46 3.43 -9.85 1.20
N LEU A 47 4.25 -8.80 1.00
CA LEU A 47 5.71 -8.88 1.11
C LEU A 47 6.23 -8.85 2.55
N ALA A 48 5.48 -8.24 3.48
CA ALA A 48 5.76 -8.36 4.90
C ALA A 48 5.51 -9.79 5.42
N GLY A 49 4.82 -10.62 4.63
CA GLY A 49 4.35 -11.95 4.99
C GLY A 49 3.21 -11.88 6.03
N PRO A 50 2.46 -12.98 6.22
CA PRO A 50 1.74 -13.13 7.48
C PRO A 50 2.80 -13.06 8.59
N ALA A 51 2.64 -12.16 9.56
CA ALA A 51 3.34 -12.33 10.83
C ALA A 51 3.08 -13.77 11.25
N SER A 52 4.11 -14.60 11.25
CA SER A 52 4.01 -16.05 11.42
C SER A 52 3.12 -16.35 12.62
N GLY A 53 1.89 -16.74 12.30
CA GLY A 53 0.86 -17.09 13.24
C GLY A 53 0.15 -18.28 12.62
N GLU A 54 0.90 -19.35 12.42
CA GLU A 54 0.32 -20.69 12.39
C GLU A 54 -0.20 -20.95 13.81
N PRO A 55 -1.52 -21.01 14.06
CA PRO A 55 -1.98 -21.84 15.17
C PRO A 55 -1.75 -23.29 14.73
N ASP A 56 -0.70 -23.89 15.28
CA ASP A 56 -0.52 -25.34 15.36
C ASP A 56 -1.82 -25.93 15.95
N LEU A 57 -2.55 -26.71 15.15
CA LEU A 57 -3.74 -27.47 15.53
C LEU A 57 -3.48 -28.96 15.30
#